data_AF-A0A8C9MPF8-F1
#
_entry.id   AF-A0A8C9MPF8-F1
#
_cell.length_a   1.000
_cell.length_b   1.000
_cell.length_c   1.000
_cell.angle_alpha   90.00
_cell.angle_beta   90.00
_cell.angle_gamma   90.00
#
_symmetry.space_group_name_H-M   'P 1'
#
loop_
_entity.id
_entity.type
_entity.pdbx_description
1 polymer ?
#
loop_
_entity_poly.entity_id
_entity_poly.type
_entity_poly.pdbx_seq_one_letter_code
_entity_poly.pdbx_strand_id
1 'polypeptide(L)'
;RVNGVCGSSHPPSSCLLPPPAELAVAQCTQRPVDVAFLLDGSERIGEQNFQSAHHFMEDVARQLTLARSSSNHMNARIVLLQYGSEQDQNVVFLLTHNLTEISNDLAQIKYLNLSSNIRSAIIHATNNIMLSPGNGQRLAQRNAELSFDFITDGITGSKNLGEAINSMKQPDVMPTMVAPGSDVDMDEKNYDSLSQPRFFNRFIW
;
A
#
# COMPACT_ATOMS: atom_id res chain seq x y z
N ARG A 1 21.97 46.92 -4.88
CA ARG A 1 23.21 47.70 -4.57
C ARG A 1 23.15 48.08 -3.10
N VAL A 2 23.95 47.43 -2.26
CA VAL A 2 24.37 47.98 -0.97
C VAL A 2 25.83 47.58 -0.80
N ASN A 3 26.69 48.59 -0.73
CA ASN A 3 28.14 48.46 -0.56
C ASN A 3 28.47 48.38 0.93
N GLY A 4 29.44 47.56 1.29
CA GLY A 4 30.08 47.56 2.61
C GLY A 4 31.48 46.96 2.51
N VAL A 5 32.50 47.81 2.58
CA VAL A 5 33.93 47.45 2.52
C VAL A 5 34.39 47.01 3.92
N CYS A 6 35.04 45.85 4.05
CA CYS A 6 35.71 45.43 5.28
C CYS A 6 37.17 45.90 5.31
N GLY A 7 37.52 46.66 6.36
CA GLY A 7 38.88 47.03 6.73
C GLY A 7 39.61 45.90 7.46
N SER A 8 40.93 46.01 7.47
CA SER A 8 41.94 44.99 7.76
C SER A 8 42.10 44.56 9.23
N SER A 9 42.67 43.35 9.38
CA SER A 9 43.44 42.80 10.51
C SER A 9 42.71 42.02 11.61
N HIS A 10 42.35 40.76 11.32
CA HIS A 10 42.51 39.57 12.18
C HIS A 10 42.14 38.30 11.37
N PRO A 11 42.70 37.11 11.66
CA PRO A 11 42.50 35.92 10.83
C PRO A 11 41.02 35.50 10.87
N PRO A 12 40.44 35.01 9.75
CA PRO A 12 39.04 34.61 9.72
C PRO A 12 38.87 33.39 10.63
N SER A 13 38.12 33.56 11.72
CA SER A 13 37.48 32.43 12.37
C SER A 13 36.62 31.77 11.30
N SER A 14 36.93 30.52 10.98
CA SER A 14 36.19 29.69 10.04
C SER A 14 34.69 29.81 10.33
N CYS A 15 33.94 30.45 9.42
CA CYS A 15 32.51 30.30 9.37
C CYS A 15 32.25 28.84 9.00
N LEU A 16 32.16 27.97 10.02
CA LEU A 16 31.64 26.64 9.87
C LEU A 16 30.22 26.79 9.34
N LEU A 17 30.03 26.42 8.07
CA LEU A 17 28.70 26.12 7.55
C LEU A 17 28.04 25.14 8.54
N PRO A 18 26.78 25.34 8.93
CA PRO A 18 26.06 24.26 9.59
C PRO A 18 26.18 23.02 8.69
N PRO A 19 26.36 21.81 9.28
CA PRO A 19 26.41 20.59 8.49
C PRO A 19 25.22 20.59 7.52
N PRO A 20 25.38 20.06 6.28
CA PRO A 20 24.24 19.89 5.40
C PRO A 20 23.17 19.24 6.24
N ALA A 21 22.00 19.89 6.35
CA ALA A 21 20.88 19.29 7.04
C ALA A 21 20.76 17.89 6.46
N GLU A 22 21.17 16.90 7.25
CA GLU A 22 20.83 15.51 7.04
C GLU A 22 19.36 15.58 6.71
N LEU A 23 19.02 15.21 5.47
CA LEU A 23 17.66 15.21 4.96
C LEU A 23 16.83 14.69 6.11
N ALA A 24 16.11 15.60 6.77
CA ALA A 24 15.21 15.20 7.82
C ALA A 24 14.26 14.33 7.04
N VAL A 25 14.42 13.01 7.19
CA VAL A 25 13.37 12.05 6.94
C VAL A 25 12.32 12.54 7.90
N ALA A 26 11.51 13.50 7.45
CA ALA A 26 10.35 13.95 8.16
C ALA A 26 9.69 12.63 8.51
N GLN A 27 9.53 12.36 9.80
CA GLN A 27 8.89 11.14 10.24
C GLN A 27 7.52 11.13 9.56
N CYS A 28 7.40 10.44 8.43
CA CYS A 28 6.15 10.28 7.68
C CYS A 28 5.14 9.47 8.51
N THR A 29 5.56 8.99 9.68
CA THR A 29 4.85 8.16 10.66
C THR A 29 3.62 8.80 11.29
N GLN A 30 3.21 9.99 10.86
CA GLN A 30 1.99 10.65 11.34
C GLN A 30 1.02 11.07 10.23
N ARG A 31 1.36 10.89 8.94
CA ARG A 31 0.39 11.19 7.89
C ARG A 31 -0.69 10.10 7.86
N PRO A 32 -1.96 10.46 7.66
CA PRO A 32 -2.98 9.45 7.45
C PRO A 32 -2.68 8.67 6.18
N VAL A 33 -2.75 7.34 6.28
CA VAL A 33 -2.59 6.43 5.14
C VAL A 33 -3.67 5.38 5.26
N ASP A 34 -4.34 5.06 4.16
CA ASP A 34 -5.22 3.90 4.09
C ASP A 34 -4.57 2.88 3.15
N VAL A 35 -4.22 1.72 3.70
CA VAL A 35 -3.60 0.61 2.97
C VAL A 35 -4.68 -0.40 2.63
N ALA A 36 -4.88 -0.64 1.34
CA ALA A 36 -5.78 -1.67 0.83
C ALA A 36 -4.96 -2.83 0.29
N PHE A 37 -4.97 -3.95 1.02
CA PHE A 37 -4.44 -5.20 0.50
C PHE A 37 -5.44 -5.81 -0.49
N LEU A 38 -4.96 -6.07 -1.70
CA LEU A 38 -5.69 -6.76 -2.76
C LEU A 38 -5.05 -8.12 -2.95
N LEU A 39 -5.58 -9.12 -2.25
CA LEU A 39 -5.01 -10.46 -2.19
C LEU A 39 -5.57 -11.35 -3.29
N ASP A 40 -4.69 -11.82 -4.17
CA ASP A 40 -5.04 -12.77 -5.23
C ASP A 40 -5.34 -14.15 -4.63
N GLY A 41 -6.59 -14.59 -4.75
CA GLY A 41 -7.06 -15.91 -4.31
C GLY A 41 -6.94 -16.98 -5.40
N SER A 42 -6.20 -16.74 -6.47
CA SER A 42 -6.17 -17.66 -7.61
C SER A 42 -5.33 -18.92 -7.37
N GLU A 43 -5.68 -19.98 -8.10
CA GLU A 43 -5.00 -21.28 -8.15
C GLU A 43 -3.48 -21.18 -8.35
N ARG A 44 -2.99 -20.16 -9.07
CA ARG A 44 -1.56 -19.98 -9.39
C ARG A 44 -0.72 -19.52 -8.21
N ILE A 45 -1.32 -18.80 -7.26
CA ILE A 45 -0.64 -18.41 -6.02
C ILE A 45 -0.28 -19.68 -5.23
N GLY A 46 -1.22 -20.62 -5.15
CA GLY A 46 -1.10 -21.83 -4.34
C GLY A 46 -1.25 -21.55 -2.85
N GLU A 47 -1.60 -22.59 -2.10
CA GLU A 47 -1.89 -22.50 -0.66
C GLU A 47 -0.67 -21.97 0.13
N GLN A 48 0.54 -22.43 -0.19
CA GLN A 48 1.75 -22.03 0.54
C GLN A 48 2.02 -20.53 0.44
N ASN A 49 2.01 -19.95 -0.78
CA ASN A 49 2.21 -18.52 -0.95
C ASN A 49 1.03 -17.71 -0.42
N PHE A 50 -0.18 -18.27 -0.46
CA PHE A 50 -1.34 -17.65 0.18
C PHE A 50 -1.15 -17.52 1.70
N GLN A 51 -0.62 -18.57 2.34
CA GLN A 51 -0.24 -18.51 3.75
C GLN A 51 0.92 -17.53 3.98
N SER A 52 1.93 -17.49 3.13
CA SER A 52 3.03 -16.51 3.25
C SER A 52 2.54 -15.06 3.10
N ALA A 53 1.59 -14.81 2.19
CA ALA A 53 0.94 -13.52 2.02
C ALA A 53 0.15 -13.10 3.26
N HIS A 54 -0.52 -14.06 3.93
CA HIS A 54 -1.19 -13.84 5.21
C HIS A 54 -0.19 -13.34 6.28
N HIS A 55 0.91 -14.06 6.47
CA HIS A 55 1.94 -13.68 7.45
C HIS A 55 2.54 -12.31 7.12
N PHE A 56 2.80 -12.03 5.84
CA PHE A 56 3.27 -10.73 5.38
C PHE A 56 2.31 -9.59 5.78
N MET A 57 1.01 -9.74 5.52
CA MET A 57 0.02 -8.71 5.88
C MET A 57 -0.09 -8.52 7.39
N GLU A 58 0.00 -9.61 8.17
CA GLU A 58 0.02 -9.53 9.64
C GLU A 58 1.27 -8.79 10.14
N ASP A 59 2.44 -9.09 9.59
CA ASP A 59 3.70 -8.41 9.93
C ASP A 59 3.65 -6.92 9.57
N VAL A 60 3.12 -6.56 8.39
CA VAL A 60 2.91 -5.16 8.01
C VAL A 60 1.96 -4.47 8.97
N ALA A 61 0.83 -5.09 9.31
CA ALA A 61 -0.14 -4.52 10.25
C ALA A 61 0.46 -4.28 11.65
N ARG A 62 1.39 -5.13 12.10
CA ARG A 62 2.10 -4.99 13.37
C ARG A 62 3.18 -3.91 13.35
N GLN A 63 3.82 -3.70 12.20
CA GLN A 63 4.90 -2.72 12.04
C GLN A 63 4.37 -1.31 11.76
N LEU A 64 3.20 -1.19 11.13
CA LEU A 64 2.56 0.09 10.90
C LEU A 64 2.11 0.72 12.22
N THR A 65 2.35 2.03 12.35
CA THR A 65 1.65 2.81 13.37
C THR A 65 0.19 2.93 12.94
N LEU A 66 -0.72 2.20 13.59
CA LEU A 66 -2.15 2.26 13.28
C LEU A 66 -2.82 3.48 13.95
N ALA A 67 -3.97 3.90 13.42
CA ALA A 67 -4.79 4.92 14.04
C ALA A 67 -5.23 4.49 15.45
N ARG A 68 -5.47 5.44 16.35
CA ARG A 68 -5.87 5.14 17.74
C ARG A 68 -7.37 5.02 17.95
N SER A 69 -8.16 5.48 16.99
CA SER A 69 -9.63 5.53 17.04
C SER A 69 -10.18 5.80 15.64
N SER A 70 -11.44 5.45 15.41
CA SER A 70 -12.19 5.75 14.17
C SER A 70 -12.35 7.25 13.91
N SER A 71 -12.30 8.10 14.95
CA SER A 71 -12.37 9.56 14.82
C SER A 71 -11.01 10.24 14.62
N ASN A 72 -9.90 9.49 14.75
CA ASN A 72 -8.56 10.02 14.54
C ASN A 72 -8.19 9.92 13.05
N HIS A 73 -7.85 11.04 12.42
CA HIS A 73 -7.47 11.14 11.00
C HIS A 73 -5.94 11.18 10.81
N MET A 74 -5.23 10.41 11.62
CA MET A 74 -3.77 10.28 11.58
C MET A 74 -3.41 8.80 11.61
N ASN A 75 -2.25 8.49 11.04
CA ASN A 75 -1.69 7.14 10.98
C ASN A 75 -2.48 6.17 10.09
N ALA A 76 -2.04 4.91 10.05
CA ALA A 76 -2.54 3.92 9.11
C ALA A 76 -3.89 3.32 9.51
N ARG A 77 -4.73 3.02 8.52
CA ARG A 77 -5.81 2.03 8.59
C ARG A 77 -5.62 1.02 7.46
N ILE A 78 -6.10 -0.19 7.68
CA ILE A 78 -5.91 -1.30 6.75
C ILE A 78 -7.27 -1.85 6.36
N VAL A 79 -7.40 -2.21 5.10
CA VAL A 79 -8.52 -2.97 4.55
C VAL A 79 -7.98 -4.15 3.74
N LEU A 80 -8.71 -5.26 3.75
CA LEU A 80 -8.34 -6.45 2.97
C LEU A 80 -9.50 -6.86 2.06
N LEU A 81 -9.24 -6.85 0.76
CA LEU A 81 -10.08 -7.45 -0.26
C LEU A 81 -9.36 -8.65 -0.85
N GLN A 82 -9.95 -9.83 -0.70
CA GLN A 82 -9.53 -11.01 -1.43
C GLN A 82 -10.31 -11.10 -2.74
N TYR A 83 -9.61 -11.33 -3.85
CA TYR A 83 -10.24 -11.42 -5.16
C TYR A 83 -9.95 -12.75 -5.86
N GLY A 84 -10.93 -13.22 -6.62
CA GLY A 84 -10.82 -14.38 -7.50
C GLY A 84 -11.31 -14.04 -8.89
N SER A 85 -12.35 -14.72 -9.37
CA SER A 85 -12.97 -14.44 -10.66
C SER A 85 -13.69 -13.09 -10.68
N GLU A 86 -14.29 -12.73 -11.82
CA GLU A 86 -15.04 -11.47 -12.00
C GLU A 86 -16.11 -11.23 -10.93
N GLN A 87 -16.68 -12.29 -10.35
CA GLN A 87 -17.76 -12.21 -9.36
C GLN A 87 -17.29 -12.43 -7.92
N ASP A 88 -16.03 -12.81 -7.72
CA ASP A 88 -15.51 -13.23 -6.41
C ASP A 88 -14.67 -12.13 -5.81
N GLN A 89 -15.33 -11.16 -5.18
CA GLN A 89 -14.70 -10.04 -4.49
C GLN A 89 -15.16 -10.08 -3.02
N ASN A 90 -14.29 -10.56 -2.13
CA ASN A 90 -14.59 -10.75 -0.72
C ASN A 90 -13.85 -9.73 0.14
N VAL A 91 -14.56 -8.72 0.65
CA VAL A 91 -14.03 -7.80 1.64
C VAL A 91 -13.94 -8.54 2.98
N VAL A 92 -12.72 -8.91 3.37
CA VAL A 92 -12.45 -9.74 4.54
C VAL A 92 -12.67 -8.93 5.82
N PHE A 93 -12.17 -7.70 5.84
CA PHE A 93 -12.47 -6.68 6.84
C PHE A 93 -12.42 -5.32 6.17
N LEU A 94 -13.20 -4.34 6.67
CA LEU A 94 -13.21 -2.95 6.20
C LEU A 94 -12.05 -2.15 6.81
N LEU A 95 -11.88 -0.89 6.39
CA LEU A 95 -10.84 0.02 6.92
C LEU A 95 -10.86 0.08 8.46
N THR A 96 -9.92 -0.63 9.08
CA THR A 96 -9.81 -0.76 10.52
C THR A 96 -8.40 -0.40 11.00
N HIS A 97 -8.32 -0.10 12.28
CA HIS A 97 -7.08 0.14 13.02
C HIS A 97 -6.92 -0.88 14.16
N ASN A 98 -7.86 -1.82 14.26
CA ASN A 98 -7.89 -2.80 15.33
C ASN A 98 -7.06 -4.01 14.92
N LEU A 99 -5.85 -4.12 15.49
CA LEU A 99 -4.95 -5.23 15.20
C LEU A 99 -5.55 -6.60 15.57
N THR A 100 -6.44 -6.67 16.57
CA THR A 100 -7.12 -7.91 16.94
C THR A 100 -8.14 -8.33 15.88
N GLU A 101 -8.87 -7.39 15.30
CA GLU A 101 -9.78 -7.65 14.17
C GLU A 101 -8.99 -8.15 12.97
N ILE A 102 -7.91 -7.44 12.60
CA ILE A 102 -7.02 -7.82 11.51
C ILE A 102 -6.48 -9.24 11.69
N SER A 103 -5.87 -9.56 12.84
CA SER A 103 -5.32 -10.91 13.09
C SER A 103 -6.40 -11.99 13.08
N ASN A 104 -7.59 -11.74 13.64
CA ASN A 104 -8.67 -12.73 13.69
C ASN A 104 -9.25 -13.02 12.31
N ASP A 105 -9.49 -11.98 11.51
CA ASP A 105 -10.10 -12.13 10.18
C ASP A 105 -9.10 -12.70 9.18
N LEU A 106 -7.83 -12.31 9.29
CA LEU A 106 -6.73 -12.97 8.58
C LEU A 106 -6.69 -14.47 8.93
N ALA A 107 -6.79 -14.86 10.21
CA ALA A 107 -6.76 -16.27 10.60
C ALA A 107 -7.96 -17.10 10.07
N GLN A 108 -9.06 -16.45 9.67
CA GLN A 108 -10.28 -17.12 9.18
C GLN A 108 -10.43 -17.08 7.66
N ILE A 109 -9.61 -16.29 6.96
CA ILE A 109 -9.67 -16.19 5.50
C ILE A 109 -9.38 -17.55 4.86
N LYS A 110 -10.11 -17.86 3.77
CA LYS A 110 -9.96 -19.12 3.05
C LYS A 110 -9.32 -18.87 1.70
N TYR A 111 -8.42 -19.75 1.30
CA TYR A 111 -7.91 -19.77 -0.06
C TYR A 111 -9.04 -20.09 -1.04
N LEU A 112 -9.22 -19.26 -2.07
CA LEU A 112 -10.34 -19.41 -3.01
C LEU A 112 -10.09 -20.50 -4.05
N ASN A 113 -8.85 -20.66 -4.51
CA ASN A 113 -8.47 -21.56 -5.59
C ASN A 113 -9.31 -21.32 -6.87
N LEU A 114 -9.39 -20.05 -7.30
CA LEU A 114 -10.19 -19.62 -8.46
C LEU A 114 -9.31 -19.03 -9.57
N SER A 115 -9.93 -18.46 -10.60
CA SER A 115 -9.25 -17.59 -11.57
C SER A 115 -8.86 -16.24 -10.93
N SER A 116 -8.03 -15.45 -11.63
CA SER A 116 -7.60 -14.12 -11.17
C SER A 116 -8.18 -13.04 -12.07
N ASN A 117 -8.89 -12.08 -11.46
CA ASN A 117 -9.37 -10.88 -12.13
C ASN A 117 -9.05 -9.61 -11.34
N ILE A 118 -7.89 -9.03 -11.64
CA ILE A 118 -7.46 -7.79 -11.01
C ILE A 118 -8.35 -6.59 -11.38
N ARG A 119 -8.98 -6.60 -12.56
CA ARG A 119 -9.83 -5.49 -13.02
C ARG A 119 -11.06 -5.37 -12.13
N SER A 120 -11.78 -6.46 -11.88
CA SER A 120 -12.94 -6.45 -10.96
C SER A 120 -12.51 -6.07 -9.55
N ALA A 121 -11.34 -6.51 -9.09
CA ALA A 121 -10.82 -6.15 -7.77
C ALA A 121 -10.59 -4.64 -7.62
N ILE A 122 -9.92 -4.01 -8.59
CA ILE A 122 -9.68 -2.57 -8.59
C ILE A 122 -10.98 -1.77 -8.62
N ILE A 123 -11.91 -2.14 -9.51
CA ILE A 123 -13.20 -1.46 -9.62
C ILE A 123 -13.99 -1.63 -8.32
N HIS A 124 -14.00 -2.84 -7.74
CA HIS A 124 -14.72 -3.13 -6.50
C HIS A 124 -14.14 -2.35 -5.32
N ALA A 125 -12.81 -2.35 -5.16
CA ALA A 125 -12.13 -1.62 -4.09
C ALA A 125 -12.39 -0.11 -4.18
N THR A 126 -12.30 0.45 -5.39
CA THR A 126 -12.54 1.88 -5.60
C THR A 126 -14.00 2.25 -5.27
N ASN A 127 -14.96 1.49 -5.77
CA ASN A 127 -16.38 1.87 -5.71
C ASN A 127 -17.09 1.51 -4.41
N ASN A 128 -16.59 0.53 -3.66
CA ASN A 128 -17.27 0.02 -2.45
C ASN A 128 -16.46 0.24 -1.17
N ILE A 129 -15.14 0.45 -1.29
CA ILE A 129 -14.26 0.57 -0.12
C ILE A 129 -13.69 1.98 0.01
N MET A 130 -13.25 2.58 -1.09
CA MET A 130 -12.65 3.93 -1.07
C MET A 130 -13.68 5.04 -1.22
N LEU A 131 -14.73 4.79 -2.01
CA LEU A 131 -15.80 5.74 -2.31
C LEU A 131 -17.16 5.17 -1.86
N SER A 132 -18.05 6.06 -1.43
CA SER A 132 -19.44 5.72 -1.11
C SER A 132 -20.26 5.55 -2.39
N PRO A 133 -21.05 4.48 -2.50
CA PRO A 133 -21.95 4.30 -3.63
C PRO A 133 -22.94 5.47 -3.75
N GLY A 134 -23.04 6.07 -4.94
CA GLY A 134 -24.08 7.04 -5.30
C GLY A 134 -23.72 8.52 -5.17
N ASN A 135 -22.87 8.92 -4.22
CA ASN A 135 -22.41 10.31 -4.10
C ASN A 135 -20.90 10.51 -4.30
N GLY A 136 -20.14 9.42 -4.45
CA GLY A 136 -18.69 9.46 -4.61
C GLY A 136 -17.95 10.02 -3.39
N GLN A 137 -18.60 10.06 -2.22
CA GLN A 137 -18.00 10.57 -1.01
C GLN A 137 -16.96 9.58 -0.50
N ARG A 138 -15.75 10.08 -0.23
CA ARG A 138 -14.64 9.26 0.21
C ARG A 138 -14.95 8.59 1.56
N LEU A 139 -14.89 7.25 1.58
CA LEU A 139 -14.96 6.43 2.79
C LEU A 139 -13.62 6.37 3.51
N ALA A 140 -12.54 6.49 2.75
CA ALA A 140 -11.19 6.60 3.25
C ALA A 140 -10.95 7.88 4.08
N GLN A 141 -10.02 7.81 5.04
CA GLN A 141 -9.62 8.87 5.97
C GLN A 141 -9.31 10.19 5.28
N ARG A 142 -9.87 11.31 5.75
CA ARG A 142 -9.63 12.63 5.13
C ARG A 142 -8.14 12.93 4.99
N ASN A 143 -7.75 13.40 3.80
CA ASN A 143 -6.35 13.72 3.43
C ASN A 143 -5.38 12.53 3.53
N ALA A 144 -5.88 11.30 3.62
CA ALA A 144 -5.03 10.12 3.61
C ALA A 144 -4.45 9.86 2.23
N GLU A 145 -3.20 9.43 2.18
CA GLU A 145 -2.68 8.73 1.01
C GLU A 145 -3.35 7.35 0.90
N LEU A 146 -3.71 6.93 -0.30
CA LEU A 146 -4.29 5.61 -0.54
C LEU A 146 -3.24 4.70 -1.17
N SER A 147 -2.87 3.62 -0.49
CA SER A 147 -2.01 2.58 -1.07
C SER A 147 -2.86 1.37 -1.45
N PHE A 148 -2.73 0.88 -2.68
CA PHE A 148 -3.28 -0.40 -3.11
C PHE A 148 -2.14 -1.40 -3.25
N ASP A 149 -2.03 -2.30 -2.28
CA ASP A 149 -0.97 -3.31 -2.22
C ASP A 149 -1.49 -4.62 -2.81
N PHE A 150 -1.18 -4.86 -4.08
CA PHE A 150 -1.56 -6.05 -4.82
C PHE A 150 -0.65 -7.21 -4.47
N ILE A 151 -1.19 -8.23 -3.80
CA ILE A 151 -0.45 -9.45 -3.46
C ILE A 151 -0.79 -10.52 -4.49
N THR A 152 0.06 -10.68 -5.50
CA THR A 152 -0.23 -11.48 -6.70
C THR A 152 1.06 -11.99 -7.37
N ASP A 153 0.95 -13.05 -8.19
CA ASP A 153 2.03 -13.56 -9.06
C ASP A 153 2.27 -12.66 -10.29
N GLY A 154 1.47 -11.61 -10.46
CA GLY A 154 1.54 -10.66 -11.57
C GLY A 154 0.91 -11.16 -12.87
N ILE A 155 0.33 -12.37 -12.87
CA ILE A 155 -0.35 -12.94 -14.03
C ILE A 155 -1.86 -12.78 -13.82
N THR A 156 -2.47 -11.90 -14.60
CA THR A 156 -3.93 -11.69 -14.61
C THR A 156 -4.46 -11.68 -16.03
N GLY A 157 -5.75 -11.99 -16.19
CA GLY A 157 -6.42 -11.92 -17.49
C GLY A 157 -6.26 -10.54 -18.16
N SER A 158 -5.89 -10.53 -19.45
CA SER A 158 -5.49 -9.34 -20.22
C SER A 158 -6.64 -8.44 -20.70
N LYS A 159 -7.86 -8.62 -20.17
CA LYS A 159 -9.04 -7.88 -20.64
C LYS A 159 -9.09 -6.45 -20.07
N ASN A 160 -8.85 -5.47 -20.94
CA ASN A 160 -9.14 -4.03 -20.79
C ASN A 160 -8.97 -3.47 -19.36
N LEU A 161 -7.74 -3.49 -18.85
CA LEU A 161 -7.38 -2.93 -17.54
C LEU A 161 -7.48 -1.38 -17.48
N GLY A 162 -7.65 -0.71 -18.63
CA GLY A 162 -7.67 0.75 -18.71
C GLY A 162 -8.76 1.41 -17.87
N GLU A 163 -9.96 0.80 -17.80
CA GLU A 163 -11.05 1.29 -16.94
C GLU A 163 -10.67 1.23 -15.45
N ALA A 164 -10.13 0.08 -15.00
CA ALA A 164 -9.69 -0.11 -13.63
C ALA A 164 -8.57 0.89 -13.26
N ILE A 165 -7.56 1.06 -14.12
CA ILE A 165 -6.50 2.05 -13.90
C ILE A 165 -7.08 3.46 -13.82
N ASN A 166 -8.02 3.81 -14.69
CA ASN A 166 -8.67 5.12 -14.65
C ASN A 166 -9.47 5.33 -13.36
N SER A 167 -10.10 4.29 -12.81
CA SER A 167 -10.83 4.39 -11.53
C SER A 167 -9.91 4.72 -10.34
N MET A 168 -8.65 4.28 -10.37
CA MET A 168 -7.66 4.59 -9.33
C MET A 168 -7.14 6.03 -9.37
N LYS A 169 -7.27 6.73 -10.51
CA LYS A 169 -6.74 8.10 -10.68
C LYS A 169 -7.51 9.13 -9.85
N GLN A 170 -8.84 9.05 -9.82
CA GLN A 170 -9.66 10.04 -9.13
C GLN A 170 -9.39 10.10 -7.62
N PRO A 171 -9.31 8.97 -6.89
CA PRO A 171 -8.99 8.98 -5.47
C PRO A 171 -7.49 9.12 -5.16
N ASP A 172 -6.64 9.31 -6.19
CA ASP A 172 -5.17 9.38 -6.09
C ASP A 172 -4.56 8.16 -5.40
N VAL A 173 -4.94 6.97 -5.88
CA VAL A 173 -4.43 5.70 -5.38
C VAL A 173 -3.03 5.44 -5.91
N MET A 174 -2.12 5.13 -4.99
CA MET A 174 -0.77 4.65 -5.26
C MET A 174 -0.80 3.11 -5.30
N PRO A 175 -0.67 2.48 -6.48
CA PRO A 175 -0.54 1.03 -6.54
C PRO A 175 0.84 0.63 -5.98
N THR A 176 0.94 -0.57 -5.40
CA THR A 176 2.18 -1.29 -5.07
C THR A 176 1.95 -2.76 -5.37
N MET A 177 2.90 -3.46 -6.00
CA MET A 177 2.77 -4.90 -6.26
C MET A 177 3.75 -5.69 -5.39
N VAL A 178 3.24 -6.72 -4.75
CA VAL A 178 3.93 -7.61 -3.83
C VAL A 178 3.80 -9.02 -4.40
N ALA A 179 4.90 -9.61 -4.84
CA ALA A 179 4.91 -10.93 -5.48
C ALA A 179 5.53 -12.00 -4.58
N PRO A 180 4.93 -13.19 -4.39
CA PRO A 180 5.60 -14.27 -3.68
C PRO A 180 6.93 -14.61 -4.37
N GLY A 181 8.00 -14.78 -3.60
CA GLY A 181 9.27 -15.29 -4.13
C GLY A 181 9.13 -16.68 -4.73
N SER A 182 9.83 -16.97 -5.84
CA SER A 182 9.81 -18.29 -6.47
C SER A 182 10.46 -19.35 -5.56
N ASP A 183 9.81 -20.50 -5.41
CA ASP A 183 10.18 -21.67 -4.59
C ASP A 183 11.58 -22.26 -4.85
N VAL A 184 12.66 -21.55 -4.52
CA VAL A 184 14.02 -22.12 -4.56
C VAL A 184 14.77 -22.00 -3.23
N ASP A 185 14.32 -21.19 -2.27
CA ASP A 185 14.91 -21.14 -0.93
C ASP A 185 13.80 -20.96 0.12
N MET A 186 13.33 -22.08 0.69
CA MET A 186 12.31 -22.10 1.76
C MET A 186 12.85 -21.77 3.16
N ASP A 187 14.09 -21.27 3.26
CA ASP A 187 14.71 -20.90 4.55
C ASP A 187 14.87 -19.39 4.77
N GLU A 188 14.32 -18.54 3.90
CA GLU A 188 14.43 -17.09 4.09
C GLU A 188 13.14 -16.36 3.68
N LYS A 189 12.69 -15.46 4.55
CA LYS A 189 11.44 -14.69 4.47
C LYS A 189 11.33 -13.87 3.18
N ASN A 190 10.90 -14.49 2.08
CA ASN A 190 10.94 -13.88 0.76
C ASN A 190 9.73 -12.99 0.44
N TYR A 191 9.30 -12.17 1.41
CA TYR A 191 8.49 -10.97 1.15
C TYR A 191 9.27 -9.66 1.40
N ASP A 192 10.48 -9.74 1.97
CA ASP A 192 11.32 -8.58 2.30
C ASP A 192 11.89 -7.85 1.07
N SER A 193 11.83 -8.45 -0.13
CA SER A 193 12.40 -7.89 -1.38
C SER A 193 11.39 -7.15 -2.28
N LEU A 194 10.14 -6.93 -1.83
CA LEU A 194 9.00 -6.86 -2.75
C LEU A 194 8.49 -5.49 -3.21
N SER A 195 9.13 -4.38 -2.89
CA SER A 195 8.83 -3.12 -3.57
C SER A 195 9.71 -2.99 -4.83
N GLN A 196 9.43 -3.72 -5.91
CA GLN A 196 10.14 -3.50 -7.19
C GLN A 196 9.53 -2.31 -7.96
N PRO A 197 10.27 -1.21 -8.19
CA PRO A 197 9.77 -0.06 -8.97
C PRO A 197 9.56 -0.37 -10.46
N ARG A 198 10.05 -1.53 -10.94
CA ARG A 198 10.20 -1.79 -12.38
C ARG A 198 8.89 -2.10 -13.11
N PHE A 199 7.83 -2.51 -12.41
CA PHE A 199 6.50 -2.67 -13.03
C PHE A 199 5.83 -1.30 -13.28
N PHE A 200 6.02 -0.32 -12.38
CA PHE A 200 5.42 1.02 -12.47
C PHE A 200 5.81 1.79 -13.72
N ASN A 201 7.05 1.63 -14.18
CA ASN A 201 7.52 2.27 -15.42
C ASN A 201 6.80 1.79 -16.69
N ARG A 202 5.95 0.76 -16.61
CA ARG A 202 5.15 0.27 -17.74
C ARG A 202 3.70 0.77 -17.75
N PHE A 203 3.22 1.37 -16.67
CA PHE A 203 1.83 1.88 -16.54
C PHE A 203 1.75 3.41 -16.53
N ILE A 204 2.89 4.09 -16.49
CA ILE A 204 3.02 5.52 -16.80
C ILE A 204 3.65 5.66 -18.18
N TRP A 205 2.84 5.49 -19.23
CA TRP A 205 2.93 6.17 -20.54
C TRP A 205 1.58 6.05 -21.25
#